data_AF-A0A0G0Z787-F1
#
_entry.id   AF-A0A0G0Z787-F1
#
_cell.length_a   1.000
_cell.length_b   1.000
_cell.length_c   1.000
_cell.angle_alpha   90.00
_cell.angle_beta   90.00
_cell.angle_gamma   90.00
#
_symmetry.space_group_name_H-M   'P 1'
#
loop_
_entity.id
_entity.type
_entity.pdbx_description
1 polymer ?
#
loop_
_entity_poly.entity_id
_entity_poly.type
_entity_poly.pdbx_seq_one_letter_code
_entity_poly.pdbx_strand_id
1 'polypeptide(L)' 'SAEGLKLPEKIGGDLYLDSLTSAEGLKLPEKIGGGLYLSGLTYNQKKILRRRYPNLEIL' A
#
# COMPACT_ATOMS: atom_id res chain seq x y z
N SER A 1 12.10 2.98 1.75
CA SER A 1 12.09 1.68 1.06
C SER A 1 11.08 0.76 1.74
N ALA A 2 10.48 -0.21 1.02
CA ALA A 2 9.61 -1.24 1.58
C ALA A 2 10.35 -2.57 1.82
N GLU A 3 11.67 -2.57 1.68
CA GLU A 3 12.50 -3.75 1.90
C GLU A 3 12.31 -4.34 3.29
N GLY A 4 12.12 -5.67 3.36
CA GLY A 4 11.88 -6.38 4.61
C GLY A 4 10.49 -6.20 5.23
N LEU A 5 9.63 -5.33 4.68
CA LEU A 5 8.27 -5.15 5.19
C LEU A 5 7.43 -6.42 4.93
N LYS A 6 6.95 -7.04 6.02
CA LYS A 6 6.02 -8.17 5.97
C LYS A 6 4.68 -7.73 6.51
N LEU A 7 3.66 -7.76 5.65
CA LEU A 7 2.28 -7.46 6.01
C LEU A 7 1.47 -8.75 6.12
N PRO A 8 0.48 -8.81 7.02
CA PRO A 8 -0.51 -9.88 7.00
C PRO A 8 -1.27 -9.93 5.67
N GLU A 9 -1.82 -11.09 5.32
CA GLU A 9 -2.68 -11.23 4.13
C GLU A 9 -3.96 -10.40 4.24
N LYS A 10 -4.46 -10.19 5.47
CA LYS A 10 -5.72 -9.48 5.75
C LYS A 10 -5.53 -8.49 6.89
N ILE A 11 -6.04 -7.29 6.68
CA ILE A 11 -6.10 -6.22 7.69
C ILE A 11 -7.56 -5.82 7.88
N GLY A 12 -8.02 -5.74 9.14
CA GLY A 12 -9.42 -5.44 9.47
C GLY A 12 -9.79 -3.95 9.47
N GLY A 13 -8.79 -3.05 9.48
CA GLY A 13 -8.98 -1.60 9.49
C GLY A 13 -8.05 -0.90 8.50
N ASP A 14 -7.64 0.32 8.81
CA ASP A 14 -6.76 1.14 7.98
C ASP A 14 -5.30 0.66 8.05
N LEU A 15 -4.56 0.88 6.96
CA LEU A 15 -3.11 0.65 6.90
C LEU A 15 -2.39 1.95 6.50
N TYR A 16 -1.50 2.41 7.38
CA TYR A 16 -0.69 3.61 7.17
C TYR A 16 0.77 3.22 6.89
N LEU A 17 1.27 3.58 5.70
CA LEU A 17 2.66 3.37 5.28
C LEU A 17 3.28 4.70 4.84
N ASP A 18 3.01 5.75 5.60
CA ASP A 18 3.32 7.14 5.25
C ASP A 18 4.82 7.44 5.15
N SER A 19 5.66 6.67 5.85
CA SER A 19 7.12 6.81 5.80
C SER A 19 7.78 6.18 4.56
N LEU A 20 7.01 5.51 3.68
CA LEU A 20 7.57 4.94 2.45
C LEU A 20 7.91 6.04 1.44
N THR A 21 9.17 6.10 1.03
CA THR A 21 9.65 6.98 -0.06
C THR A 21 9.71 6.30 -1.43
N SER A 22 9.50 4.97 -1.47
CA SER A 22 9.49 4.18 -2.71
C SER A 22 8.53 2.99 -2.59
N ALA A 23 7.84 2.69 -3.69
CA ALA A 23 6.96 1.53 -3.83
C ALA A 23 7.69 0.27 -4.32
N GLU A 24 9.00 0.36 -4.56
CA GLU A 24 9.79 -0.77 -5.03
C GLU A 24 9.74 -1.93 -4.04
N GLY A 25 9.45 -3.13 -4.54
CA GLY A 25 9.29 -4.34 -3.72
C GLY A 25 8.04 -4.37 -2.82
N LEU A 26 7.21 -3.32 -2.79
CA LEU A 26 6.05 -3.27 -1.92
C LEU A 26 4.98 -4.30 -2.33
N LYS A 27 4.70 -5.23 -1.42
CA LYS A 27 3.60 -6.19 -1.50
C LYS A 27 2.51 -5.77 -0.53
N LEU A 28 1.28 -5.60 -1.02
CA LEU A 28 0.15 -5.19 -0.21
C LEU A 28 -0.69 -6.42 0.22
N PRO A 29 -1.45 -6.31 1.33
CA PRO A 29 -2.40 -7.34 1.73
C PRO A 29 -3.41 -7.65 0.63
N GLU A 30 -3.98 -8.85 0.62
CA GLU A 30 -5.07 -9.21 -0.29
C GLU A 30 -6.35 -8.43 0.03
N LYS A 31 -6.56 -8.13 1.32
CA LYS A 31 -7.72 -7.40 1.80
C LYS A 31 -7.33 -6.42 2.90
N ILE A 32 -7.84 -5.20 2.77
CA ILE A 32 -7.82 -4.17 3.80
C ILE A 32 -9.28 -3.78 4.06
N GLY A 33 -9.70 -3.77 5.33
CA GLY A 33 -11.07 -3.44 5.72
C GLY A 33 -11.37 -1.95 5.62
N GLY A 34 -10.34 -1.10 5.72
CA GLY A 34 -10.40 0.35 5.52
C GLY A 34 -9.44 0.84 4.42
N GLY A 35 -8.95 2.07 4.59
CA GLY A 35 -8.10 2.76 3.63
C GLY A 35 -6.62 2.39 3.74
N LEU A 36 -5.92 2.48 2.62
CA LEU A 36 -4.46 2.37 2.53
C LEU A 36 -3.84 3.74 2.24
N TYR A 37 -3.12 4.28 3.22
CA TYR A 37 -2.48 5.59 3.16
C TYR A 37 -0.99 5.45 2.81
N LEU A 38 -0.61 6.08 1.69
CA LEU A 38 0.74 6.04 1.13
C LEU A 38 1.28 7.45 0.89
N SER A 39 1.17 8.35 1.87
CA SER A 39 1.44 9.78 1.67
C SER A 39 2.87 10.09 1.19
N GLY A 40 3.85 9.28 1.54
CA GLY A 40 5.24 9.42 1.07
C GLY A 40 5.49 8.98 -0.39
N LEU A 41 4.52 8.37 -1.06
CA LEU A 41 4.66 7.92 -2.45
C LEU A 41 4.16 8.95 -3.47
N THR A 42 4.86 9.02 -4.60
CA THR A 42 4.45 9.86 -5.73
C THR A 42 3.13 9.40 -6.35
N TYR A 43 2.44 10.31 -7.04
CA TYR A 43 1.21 9.99 -7.78
C TYR A 43 1.40 8.81 -8.75
N ASN A 44 2.52 8.77 -9.48
CA ASN A 44 2.79 7.70 -10.45
C ASN A 44 2.98 6.34 -9.78
N GLN A 45 3.65 6.29 -8.63
CA GLN A 45 3.76 5.06 -7.84
C GLN A 45 2.38 4.60 -7.33
N LYS A 46 1.57 5.51 -6.77
CA LYS A 46 0.20 5.19 -6.36
C LYS A 46 -0.66 4.72 -7.54
N LYS A 47 -0.52 5.33 -8.72
CA LYS A 47 -1.23 4.93 -9.95
C LYS A 47 -0.88 3.50 -10.39
N ILE A 48 0.39 3.11 -10.30
CA ILE A 48 0.83 1.73 -10.60
C ILE A 48 0.23 0.77 -9.56
N LEU A 49 0.26 1.11 -8.28
CA LEU A 49 -0.30 0.28 -7.22
C LEU A 49 -1.82 0.11 -7.37
N ARG A 50 -2.56 1.18 -7.69
CA ARG A 50 -4.01 1.12 -7.96
C ARG A 50 -4.35 0.19 -9.12
N ARG A 51 -3.50 0.12 -10.15
CA ARG A 51 -3.66 -0.84 -11.26
C ARG A 51 -3.35 -2.27 -10.85
N ARG A 52 -2.33 -2.48 -10.01
CA ARG A 52 -1.89 -3.80 -9.54
C ARG A 52 -2.85 -4.39 -8.51
N TYR A 53 -3.43 -3.54 -7.66
CA TYR A 53 -4.32 -3.91 -6.56
C TYR A 53 -5.64 -3.13 -6.68
N PRO A 54 -6.46 -3.41 -7.70
CA PRO A 54 -7.68 -2.65 -7.98
C PRO A 54 -8.76 -2.79 -6.90
N ASN A 55 -8.63 -3.79 -6.02
CA ASN A 55 -9.57 -4.06 -4.94
C ASN A 55 -9.23 -3.30 -3.64
N LEU A 56 -8.10 -2.58 -3.59
CA LEU A 56 -7.68 -1.84 -2.41
C LEU A 56 -8.00 -0.34 -2.58
N GLU A 57 -8.55 0.26 -1.53
CA GLU A 57 -8.78 1.69 -1.48
C GLU A 57 -7.47 2.42 -1.13
N ILE A 58 -6.71 2.77 -2.17
CA ILE A 58 -5.45 3.52 -2.02
C ILE A 58 -5.73 5.02 -2.02
N LEU A 59 -5.40 5.67 -0.90
CA LEU A 59 -5.58 7.10 -0.64
C LEU A 59 -4.26 7.88 -0.89
#